data_AF-A0A955IFA6-F1
#
_entry.id   AF-A0A955IFA6-F1
#
_cell.length_a   1.000
_cell.length_b   1.000
_cell.length_c   1.000
_cell.angle_alpha   90.00
_cell.angle_beta   90.00
_cell.angle_gamma   90.00
#
_symmetry.space_group_name_H-M   'P 1'
#
loop_
_entity.id
_entity.type
_entity.pdbx_description
1 polymer ?
#
loop_
_entity_poly.entity_id
_entity_poly.type
_entity_poly.pdbx_seq_one_letter_code
_entity_poly.pdbx_strand_id
1 'polypeptide(L)'
;MSRRQRRAEHAKRGGGPPPPRVPVPDRVRYLGFALIGAFAVILVLLVTQSGLRAAETAVGFVAAMLALVHLYGFKAYRGAELDPWQQSLARLPLRWAGFGTRNGRPLQAAKGSREARNILLMSLVLSVAIVMALAAAVVR
;
A
#
# COMPACT_ATOMS: atom_id res chain seq x y z
N MET A 1 4.24 18.37 -35.10
CA MET A 1 2.95 18.55 -34.38
C MET A 1 3.12 19.61 -33.30
N SER A 2 2.42 20.74 -33.40
CA SER A 2 2.67 21.91 -32.54
C SER A 2 2.02 21.77 -31.15
N ARG A 3 2.57 22.43 -30.11
CA ARG A 3 1.95 22.48 -28.76
C ARG A 3 0.50 22.99 -28.78
N ARG A 4 0.14 23.81 -29.78
CA ARG A 4 -1.23 24.30 -30.00
C ARG A 4 -2.17 23.20 -30.49
N GLN A 5 -1.71 22.31 -31.39
CA GLN A 5 -2.50 21.17 -31.86
C GLN A 5 -2.80 20.17 -30.73
N ARG A 6 -1.83 19.89 -29.84
CA ARG A 6 -2.06 18.98 -28.70
C ARG A 6 -3.11 19.50 -27.70
N ARG A 7 -3.16 20.82 -27.47
CA ARG A 7 -4.17 21.44 -26.60
C ARG A 7 -5.57 21.40 -27.22
N ALA A 8 -5.67 21.62 -28.54
CA ALA A 8 -6.93 21.55 -29.27
C ALA A 8 -7.51 20.12 -29.30
N GLU A 9 -6.66 19.10 -29.40
CA GLU A 9 -7.08 17.69 -29.33
C GLU A 9 -7.57 17.30 -27.93
N HIS A 10 -6.89 17.77 -26.87
CA HIS A 10 -7.33 17.56 -25.49
C HIS A 10 -8.66 18.24 -25.17
N ALA A 11 -8.90 19.44 -25.73
CA ALA A 11 -10.16 20.16 -25.57
C ALA A 11 -11.32 19.45 -26.29
N LYS A 12 -11.08 18.88 -27.48
CA LYS A 12 -12.07 18.12 -28.26
C LYS A 12 -12.47 16.79 -27.62
N ARG A 13 -11.63 16.20 -26.75
CA ARG A 13 -11.91 14.92 -26.06
C ARG A 13 -12.78 15.05 -24.81
N GLY A 14 -13.49 16.16 -24.63
CA GLY A 14 -14.38 16.33 -23.48
C GLY A 14 -13.62 16.53 -22.17
N GLY A 15 -12.61 17.40 -22.19
CA GLY A 15 -11.95 17.90 -20.98
C GLY A 15 -12.91 18.76 -20.16
N GLY A 16 -13.93 18.14 -19.57
CA GLY A 16 -14.72 18.75 -18.52
C GLY A 16 -13.82 19.19 -17.36
N PRO A 17 -14.30 20.08 -16.49
CA PRO A 17 -13.56 20.49 -15.31
C PRO A 17 -13.02 19.25 -14.58
N PRO A 18 -11.77 19.27 -14.10
CA PRO A 18 -11.22 18.12 -13.38
C PRO A 18 -12.21 17.69 -12.31
N PRO A 19 -12.46 16.38 -12.15
CA PRO A 19 -13.45 15.90 -11.18
C PRO A 19 -13.15 16.53 -9.82
N PRO A 20 -14.19 16.98 -9.08
CA PRO A 20 -14.01 17.63 -7.80
C PRO A 20 -13.10 16.78 -6.92
N ARG A 21 -12.04 17.39 -6.38
CA ARG A 21 -11.12 16.69 -5.49
C ARG A 21 -11.92 16.18 -4.30
N VAL A 22 -12.05 14.87 -4.19
CA VAL A 22 -12.70 14.25 -3.03
C VAL A 22 -11.94 14.71 -1.78
N PRO A 23 -12.60 15.39 -0.83
CA PRO A 23 -11.93 15.84 0.38
C PRO A 23 -11.40 14.62 1.14
N VAL A 24 -10.09 14.58 1.37
CA VAL A 24 -9.45 13.50 2.11
C VAL A 24 -9.87 13.64 3.58
N PRO A 25 -10.54 12.64 4.19
CA PRO A 25 -10.97 12.72 5.57
C PRO A 25 -9.77 12.96 6.50
N ASP A 26 -9.93 13.78 7.54
CA ASP A 26 -8.80 14.23 8.37
C ASP A 26 -8.05 13.05 9.02
N ARG A 27 -8.77 11.99 9.42
CA ARG A 27 -8.19 10.75 9.95
C ARG A 27 -7.15 10.13 9.01
N VAL A 28 -7.38 10.22 7.71
CA VAL A 28 -6.48 9.71 6.67
C VAL A 28 -5.22 10.56 6.56
N ARG A 29 -5.37 11.89 6.69
CA ARG A 29 -4.23 12.80 6.74
C ARG A 29 -3.38 12.54 7.98
N TYR A 30 -4.00 12.42 9.16
CA TYR A 30 -3.27 12.13 10.41
C TYR A 30 -2.57 10.78 10.38
N LEU A 31 -3.20 9.74 9.84
CA LEU A 31 -2.54 8.44 9.68
C LEU A 31 -1.35 8.52 8.71
N GLY A 32 -1.50 9.22 7.59
CA GLY A 32 -0.40 9.46 6.66
C GLY A 32 0.79 10.18 7.32
N PHE A 33 0.51 11.25 8.08
CA PHE A 33 1.54 11.95 8.85
C PHE A 33 2.17 11.08 9.93
N ALA A 34 1.39 10.24 10.62
CA ALA A 34 1.90 9.32 11.62
C ALA A 34 2.84 8.27 11.00
N LEU A 35 2.49 7.71 9.83
CA LEU A 35 3.34 6.75 9.11
C LEU A 35 4.64 7.38 8.59
N ILE A 36 4.56 8.59 8.02
CA ILE A 36 5.74 9.33 7.56
C ILE A 36 6.63 9.71 8.76
N GLY A 37 6.02 10.18 9.86
CA GLY A 37 6.73 10.52 11.10
C GLY A 37 7.42 9.30 11.72
N ALA A 38 6.73 8.16 11.81
CA ALA A 38 7.30 6.90 12.29
C ALA A 38 8.48 6.45 11.42
N PHE A 39 8.35 6.55 10.09
CA PHE A 39 9.43 6.23 9.16
C PHE A 39 10.64 7.16 9.34
N ALA A 40 10.41 8.47 9.49
CA ALA A 40 11.48 9.44 9.73
C ALA A 40 12.20 9.18 11.06
N VAL A 41 11.47 8.85 12.13
CA VAL A 41 12.06 8.44 13.42
C VAL A 41 12.91 7.18 13.26
N ILE A 42 12.43 6.19 12.51
CA ILE A 42 13.19 4.95 12.24
C ILE A 42 14.46 5.25 11.43
N LEU A 43 14.39 6.12 10.41
CA LEU A 43 15.59 6.55 9.68
C LEU A 43 16.58 7.29 10.59
N VAL A 44 16.10 8.18 11.46
CA VAL A 44 16.95 8.86 12.44
C VAL A 44 17.57 7.85 13.40
N LEU A 45 16.83 6.86 13.89
CA LEU A 45 17.36 5.81 14.77
C LEU A 45 18.38 4.92 14.05
N LEU A 46 18.15 4.56 12.79
CA LEU A 46 19.11 3.83 11.95
C LEU A 46 20.41 4.60 11.72
N VAL A 47 20.35 5.93 11.61
CA VAL A 47 21.51 6.79 11.35
C VAL A 47 22.23 7.20 12.63
N THR A 48 21.50 7.44 13.72
CA THR A 48 22.05 7.99 14.98
C THR A 48 22.34 6.93 16.04
N GLN A 49 21.69 5.77 15.98
CA GLN A 49 21.98 4.64 16.85
C GLN A 49 22.61 3.50 16.05
N SER A 50 23.93 3.33 16.20
CA SER A 50 24.63 2.11 15.77
C SER A 50 24.33 1.00 16.77
N GLY A 51 23.35 0.14 16.49
CA GLY A 51 23.12 -1.06 17.30
C GLY A 51 21.88 -1.88 17.00
N LEU A 52 21.87 -3.08 17.60
CA LEU A 52 20.82 -4.11 17.52
C LEU A 52 19.40 -3.53 17.69
N ARG A 53 19.23 -2.57 18.62
CA ARG A 53 17.93 -1.95 18.95
C ARG A 53 17.29 -1.16 17.79
N ALA A 54 18.11 -0.47 16.99
CA ALA A 54 17.60 0.25 15.82
C ALA A 54 17.10 -0.73 14.75
N ALA A 55 17.83 -1.83 14.57
CA ALA A 55 17.47 -2.88 13.64
C ALA A 55 16.22 -3.66 14.10
N GLU A 56 16.09 -3.99 15.38
CA GLU A 56 14.87 -4.59 15.96
C GLU A 56 13.63 -3.69 15.74
N THR A 57 13.78 -2.38 15.98
CA THR A 57 12.71 -1.41 15.77
C THR A 57 12.30 -1.34 14.30
N ALA A 58 13.26 -1.37 13.38
CA ALA A 58 12.99 -1.39 11.94
C ALA A 58 12.25 -2.67 11.52
N VAL A 59 12.68 -3.85 12.01
CA VAL A 59 12.00 -5.12 11.76
C VAL A 59 10.57 -5.11 12.31
N GLY A 60 10.37 -4.60 13.52
CA GLY A 60 9.04 -4.44 14.13
C GLY A 60 8.11 -3.56 13.30
N PHE A 61 8.63 -2.44 12.77
CA PHE A 61 7.87 -1.56 11.88
C PHE A 61 7.49 -2.24 10.56
N VAL A 62 8.43 -2.95 9.92
CA VAL A 62 8.15 -3.72 8.70
C VAL A 62 7.07 -4.77 8.95
N ALA A 63 7.16 -5.50 10.07
CA ALA A 63 6.15 -6.48 10.47
C ALA A 63 4.77 -5.85 10.67
N ALA A 64 4.69 -4.70 11.36
CA ALA A 64 3.44 -3.98 11.58
C ALA A 64 2.82 -3.49 10.26
N MET A 65 3.64 -2.96 9.35
CA MET A 65 3.19 -2.53 8.03
C MET A 65 2.67 -3.70 7.20
N LEU A 66 3.37 -4.84 7.18
CA LEU A 66 2.92 -6.05 6.50
C LEU A 66 1.60 -6.55 7.08
N ALA A 67 1.44 -6.54 8.41
CA ALA A 67 0.19 -6.92 9.07
C ALA A 67 -0.99 -6.03 8.65
N LEU A 68 -0.80 -4.70 8.60
CA LEU A 68 -1.83 -3.76 8.12
C LEU A 68 -2.20 -4.02 6.65
N VAL A 69 -1.20 -4.23 5.79
CA VAL A 69 -1.41 -4.53 4.38
C VAL A 69 -2.26 -5.80 4.19
N HIS A 70 -1.94 -6.88 4.91
CA HIS A 70 -2.68 -8.13 4.83
C HIS A 70 -4.08 -8.01 5.44
N LEU A 71 -4.22 -7.33 6.59
CA LEU A 71 -5.52 -7.07 7.21
C LEU A 71 -6.49 -6.40 6.23
N TYR A 72 -6.04 -5.33 5.56
CA TYR A 72 -6.88 -4.61 4.59
C TYR A 72 -7.05 -5.39 3.28
N GLY A 73 -6.05 -6.15 2.84
CA GLY A 73 -6.19 -7.09 1.72
C GLY A 73 -7.30 -8.12 1.96
N PHE A 74 -7.34 -8.74 3.15
CA PHE A 74 -8.39 -9.70 3.52
C PHE A 74 -9.75 -9.05 3.72
N LYS A 75 -9.82 -7.83 4.28
CA LYS A 75 -11.07 -7.06 4.34
C LYS A 75 -11.62 -6.75 2.94
N ALA A 76 -10.75 -6.37 2.00
CA ALA A 76 -11.13 -6.16 0.60
C ALA A 76 -11.64 -7.46 -0.05
N TYR A 77 -10.94 -8.58 0.16
CA TYR A 77 -11.37 -9.90 -0.32
C TYR A 77 -12.75 -10.30 0.21
N ARG A 78 -13.04 -10.02 1.49
CA ARG A 78 -14.35 -10.23 2.11
C ARG A 78 -15.43 -9.25 1.62
N GLY A 79 -15.06 -8.27 0.81
CA GLY A 79 -15.99 -7.27 0.26
C GLY A 79 -16.39 -6.19 1.25
N ALA A 80 -15.59 -5.96 2.29
CA ALA A 80 -15.79 -4.84 3.20
C ALA A 80 -15.61 -3.50 2.47
N GLU A 81 -16.42 -2.51 2.84
CA GLU A 81 -16.20 -1.14 2.40
C GLU A 81 -14.95 -0.59 3.08
N LEU A 82 -14.02 -0.10 2.25
CA LEU A 82 -12.73 0.38 2.69
C LEU A 82 -12.59 1.85 2.37
N ASP A 83 -12.09 2.62 3.33
CA ASP A 83 -11.68 4.00 3.10
C ASP A 83 -10.59 4.09 2.03
N PRO A 84 -10.43 5.23 1.34
CA PRO A 84 -9.43 5.38 0.26
C PRO A 84 -8.01 4.97 0.64
N TRP A 85 -7.59 5.20 1.89
CA TRP A 85 -6.26 4.81 2.36
C TRP A 85 -6.12 3.31 2.62
N GLN A 86 -7.19 2.68 3.13
CA GLN A 86 -7.25 1.23 3.34
C GLN A 86 -7.25 0.50 1.99
N GLN A 87 -7.93 1.09 1.00
CA GLN A 87 -7.88 0.62 -0.38
C GLN A 87 -6.45 0.65 -0.94
N SER A 88 -5.68 1.71 -0.66
CA SER A 88 -4.28 1.79 -1.09
C SER A 88 -3.44 0.66 -0.51
N LEU A 89 -3.60 0.34 0.78
CA LEU A 89 -2.92 -0.78 1.43
C LEU A 89 -3.36 -2.13 0.86
N ALA A 90 -4.68 -2.34 0.73
CA ALA A 90 -5.25 -3.58 0.20
C ALA A 90 -4.85 -3.87 -1.26
N ARG A 91 -4.53 -2.82 -2.05
CA ARG A 91 -4.09 -2.96 -3.44
C ARG A 91 -2.67 -3.50 -3.57
N LEU A 92 -1.81 -3.31 -2.57
CA LEU A 92 -0.40 -3.70 -2.63
C LEU A 92 -0.21 -5.19 -2.94
N PRO A 93 -0.75 -6.14 -2.15
CA PRO A 93 -0.53 -7.57 -2.40
C PRO A 93 -1.18 -8.01 -3.71
N LEU A 94 -2.35 -7.47 -4.04
CA LEU A 94 -3.06 -7.78 -5.28
C LEU A 94 -2.30 -7.30 -6.52
N ARG A 95 -1.75 -6.08 -6.50
CA ARG A 95 -0.94 -5.53 -7.60
C ARG A 95 0.38 -6.27 -7.77
N TRP A 96 1.01 -6.66 -6.67
CA TRP A 96 2.28 -7.38 -6.70
C TRP A 96 2.15 -8.73 -7.40
N ALA A 97 1.02 -9.41 -7.23
CA ALA A 97 0.67 -10.63 -7.95
C ALA A 97 0.08 -10.39 -9.37
N GLY A 98 0.09 -9.15 -9.87
CA GLY A 98 -0.46 -8.81 -11.19
C GLY A 98 -1.99 -8.85 -11.28
N PHE A 99 -2.68 -9.02 -10.16
CA PHE A 99 -4.13 -9.18 -10.09
C PHE A 99 -4.86 -7.86 -10.37
N GLY A 100 -5.81 -7.86 -11.30
CA GLY A 100 -6.65 -6.70 -11.63
C GLY A 100 -5.99 -5.59 -12.44
N THR A 101 -4.79 -5.81 -13.01
CA THR A 101 -4.11 -4.88 -13.93
C THR A 101 -4.85 -4.70 -15.25
N ARG A 102 -5.69 -5.67 -15.66
CA ARG A 102 -6.43 -5.66 -16.94
C ARG A 102 -7.59 -4.65 -16.99
N ASN A 103 -8.18 -4.27 -15.86
CA ASN A 103 -9.39 -3.41 -15.79
C ASN A 103 -9.29 -2.25 -14.77
N GLY A 104 -8.13 -2.05 -14.13
CA GLY A 104 -7.92 -0.94 -13.18
C GLY A 104 -8.69 -1.04 -11.85
N ARG A 105 -9.43 -2.13 -11.60
CA ARG A 105 -10.30 -2.33 -10.42
C ARG A 105 -9.91 -3.58 -9.60
N PRO A 106 -8.68 -3.66 -9.07
CA PRO A 106 -8.17 -4.85 -8.38
C PRO A 106 -8.98 -5.25 -7.14
N LEU A 107 -9.52 -4.27 -6.40
CA LEU A 107 -10.31 -4.55 -5.20
C LEU A 107 -11.68 -5.15 -5.52
N GLN A 108 -12.31 -4.71 -6.61
CA GLN A 108 -13.60 -5.26 -7.04
C GLN A 108 -13.43 -6.69 -7.58
N ALA A 109 -12.37 -6.92 -8.34
CA ALA A 109 -12.03 -8.25 -8.85
C ALA A 109 -11.65 -9.25 -7.73
N ALA A 110 -11.15 -8.75 -6.59
CA ALA A 110 -10.72 -9.59 -5.49
C ALA A 110 -11.88 -10.13 -4.65
N LYS A 111 -13.07 -9.52 -4.68
CA LYS A 111 -14.20 -9.89 -3.83
C LYS A 111 -14.64 -11.34 -4.08
N GLY A 112 -14.47 -12.21 -3.08
CA GLY A 112 -14.87 -13.62 -3.14
C GLY A 112 -14.06 -14.52 -4.08
N SER A 113 -13.06 -14.00 -4.80
CA SER A 113 -12.26 -14.79 -5.74
C SER A 113 -11.32 -15.77 -5.04
N ARG A 114 -11.37 -17.06 -5.41
CA ARG A 114 -10.42 -18.08 -4.90
C ARG A 114 -8.97 -17.71 -5.22
N GLU A 115 -8.74 -17.10 -6.37
CA GLU A 115 -7.42 -16.66 -6.81
C GLU A 115 -6.89 -15.53 -5.92
N ALA A 116 -7.72 -14.53 -5.63
CA ALA A 116 -7.37 -13.45 -4.71
C ALA A 116 -7.07 -13.96 -3.30
N ARG A 117 -7.83 -14.95 -2.81
CA ARG A 117 -7.55 -15.61 -1.54
C ARG A 117 -6.19 -16.29 -1.53
N ASN A 118 -5.86 -17.04 -2.58
CA ASN A 118 -4.59 -17.75 -2.68
C ASN A 118 -3.41 -16.77 -2.76
N ILE A 119 -3.55 -15.68 -3.52
CA ILE A 119 -2.57 -14.60 -3.60
C ILE A 119 -2.31 -13.98 -2.23
N LEU A 120 -3.38 -13.62 -1.49
CA LEU A 120 -3.25 -13.03 -0.15
C LEU A 120 -2.62 -14.00 0.86
N LEU A 121 -2.88 -15.30 0.74
CA LEU A 121 -2.26 -16.31 1.59
C LEU A 121 -0.78 -16.51 1.24
N MET A 122 -0.44 -16.61 -0.04
CA MET A 122 0.95 -16.73 -0.48
C MET A 122 1.77 -15.49 -0.13
N SER A 123 1.19 -14.29 -0.30
CA SER A 123 1.85 -13.05 0.10
C SER A 123 2.05 -12.98 1.61
N LEU A 124 1.10 -13.51 2.40
CA LEU A 124 1.22 -13.57 3.86
C LEU A 124 2.38 -14.50 4.28
N VAL A 125 2.43 -15.70 3.70
CA VAL A 125 3.51 -16.67 3.98
C VAL A 125 4.87 -16.08 3.62
N LEU A 126 5.01 -15.46 2.44
CA LEU A 126 6.25 -14.82 2.02
C LEU A 126 6.64 -13.67 2.96
N SER A 127 5.67 -12.87 3.39
CA SER A 127 5.88 -11.76 4.32
C SER A 127 6.39 -12.24 5.67
N VAL A 128 5.82 -13.33 6.20
CA VAL A 128 6.31 -13.97 7.44
C VAL A 128 7.73 -14.48 7.25
N ALA A 129 8.04 -15.14 6.13
CA ALA A 129 9.39 -15.62 5.83
C ALA A 129 10.41 -14.48 5.80
N ILE A 130 10.08 -13.35 5.16
CA ILE A 130 10.95 -12.17 5.10
C ILE A 130 11.16 -11.57 6.49
N VAL A 131 10.08 -11.42 7.29
CA VAL A 131 10.20 -10.88 8.65
C VAL A 131 11.05 -11.79 9.54
N MET A 132 10.88 -13.11 9.44
CA MET A 132 11.70 -14.08 10.18
C MET A 132 13.17 -14.03 9.75
N ALA A 133 13.45 -13.92 8.45
CA ALA A 133 14.81 -13.78 7.93
C ALA A 133 15.47 -12.48 8.41
N LEU A 134 14.73 -11.37 8.40
CA LEU A 134 15.21 -10.08 8.92
C LEU A 134 15.44 -10.14 10.43
N ALA A 135 14.51 -10.71 11.20
CA ALA A 135 14.67 -10.88 12.64
C ALA A 135 15.90 -11.75 12.96
N ALA A 136 16.10 -12.86 12.25
CA ALA A 136 17.26 -13.73 12.42
C ALA A 136 18.58 -13.03 12.06
N ALA A 137 18.57 -12.14 11.06
CA ALA A 137 19.74 -11.35 10.69
C ALA A 137 20.09 -10.28 11.72
N VAL A 138 19.10 -9.76 12.45
CA VAL A 138 19.30 -8.76 13.51
C VAL A 138 19.79 -9.37 14.82
N VAL A 139 19.45 -10.63 15.10
CA VAL A 139 19.87 -11.34 16.33
C VAL A 139 21.32 -11.86 16.26
N ARG A 140 21.94 -11.88 15.08
CA ARG A 140 23.34 -12.28 14.87
C ARG A 140 24.31 -11.13 15.10
#